data_AF-A0A8D2LG36-F1
#
_entry.id   AF-A0A8D2LG36-F1
#
_cell.length_a   1.000
_cell.length_b   1.000
_cell.length_c   1.000
_cell.angle_alpha   90.00
_cell.angle_beta   90.00
_cell.angle_gamma   90.00
#
_symmetry.space_group_name_H-M   'P 1'
#
loop_
_entity.id
_entity.type
_entity.pdbx_description
1 polymer ?
#
loop_
_entity_poly.entity_id
_entity_poly.type
_entity_poly.pdbx_seq_one_letter_code
_entity_poly.pdbx_strand_id
1 'polypeptide(L)'
;MGWRLITSKGTDPLEIVPGSQIGEVEDYHRHRYRQGVPEGIKDLPSGIALPLESNLAYMNGISFTKGCYIGQELTARTHHMGVIRKRLLPIELSSPVPSESIPEGAEIVSESGKSAGKYRAGVDQLGIALLRLANINEPLHLKVSGDSHVSLTASIPKWWPKLDSK
;
A
#
# COMPACT_ATOMS: atom_id res chain seq x y z
N MET A 1 -8.29 -0.74 -10.35
CA MET A 1 -7.04 -0.83 -11.15
C MET A 1 -7.25 -0.89 -12.66
N GLY A 2 -8.48 -1.06 -13.16
CA GLY A 2 -8.75 -0.98 -14.60
C GLY A 2 -8.20 -2.18 -15.37
N TRP A 3 -7.65 -1.91 -16.55
CA TRP A 3 -7.16 -2.91 -17.49
C TRP A 3 -5.65 -2.78 -17.70
N ARG A 4 -4.99 -3.89 -18.05
CA ARG A 4 -3.61 -3.86 -18.56
C ARG A 4 -3.65 -3.98 -20.08
N LEU A 5 -3.03 -3.03 -20.76
CA LEU A 5 -2.80 -3.07 -22.20
C LEU A 5 -1.35 -3.45 -22.45
N ILE A 6 -1.12 -4.56 -23.14
CA ILE A 6 0.20 -4.98 -23.62
C ILE A 6 0.14 -4.91 -25.14
N THR A 7 1.02 -4.12 -25.74
CA THR A 7 1.05 -3.89 -27.18
C THR A 7 2.49 -3.85 -27.69
N SER A 8 2.65 -4.03 -29.00
CA SER A 8 3.94 -3.92 -29.66
C SER A 8 4.50 -2.51 -29.54
N LYS A 9 5.83 -2.39 -29.47
CA LYS A 9 6.50 -1.09 -29.50
C LYS A 9 6.12 -0.34 -30.78
N GLY A 10 5.71 0.92 -30.63
CA GLY A 10 5.35 1.80 -31.75
C GLY A 10 3.86 1.77 -32.12
N THR A 11 3.06 0.86 -31.56
CA THR A 11 1.60 0.90 -31.73
C THR A 11 1.01 2.07 -30.95
N ASP A 12 0.14 2.85 -31.58
CA ASP A 12 -0.62 3.91 -30.88
C ASP A 12 -1.72 3.27 -30.00
N PRO A 13 -1.67 3.42 -28.66
CA PRO A 13 -2.70 2.86 -27.80
C PRO A 13 -4.09 3.49 -28.00
N LEU A 14 -4.19 4.71 -28.56
CA LEU A 14 -5.45 5.41 -28.78
C LEU A 14 -6.29 4.75 -29.89
N GLU A 15 -5.65 4.08 -30.83
CA GLU A 15 -6.34 3.28 -31.86
C GLU A 15 -6.96 2.01 -31.28
N ILE A 16 -6.33 1.43 -30.25
CA ILE A 16 -6.80 0.19 -29.59
C ILE A 16 -7.95 0.48 -28.62
N VAL A 17 -7.93 1.64 -27.96
CA VAL A 17 -8.93 2.03 -26.97
C VAL A 17 -9.61 3.33 -27.42
N PRO A 18 -10.63 3.25 -28.30
CA PRO A 18 -11.34 4.42 -28.79
C PRO A 18 -11.94 5.25 -27.67
N GLY A 19 -11.85 6.58 -27.78
CA GLY A 19 -12.37 7.52 -26.78
C GLY A 19 -11.51 7.64 -25.52
N SER A 20 -10.29 7.07 -25.51
CA SER A 20 -9.31 7.29 -24.46
C SER A 20 -8.44 8.51 -24.74
N GLN A 21 -7.67 8.92 -23.72
CA GLN A 21 -6.64 9.95 -23.81
C GLN A 21 -5.39 9.46 -23.09
N ILE A 22 -4.21 9.96 -23.50
CA ILE A 22 -2.98 9.74 -22.76
C ILE A 22 -3.06 10.51 -21.44
N GLY A 23 -2.77 9.82 -20.34
CA GLY A 23 -2.73 10.43 -19.00
C GLY A 23 -1.30 10.48 -18.45
N GLU A 24 -1.12 11.27 -17.40
CA GLU A 24 0.15 11.39 -16.69
C GLU A 24 0.41 10.16 -15.80
N VAL A 25 1.68 9.78 -15.67
CA VAL A 25 2.09 8.62 -14.84
C VAL A 25 1.76 8.85 -13.37
N GLU A 26 1.88 10.09 -12.90
CA GLU A 26 1.56 10.49 -11.54
C GLU A 26 0.08 10.27 -11.21
N ASP A 27 -0.84 10.44 -12.16
CA ASP A 27 -2.27 10.20 -11.95
C ASP A 27 -2.57 8.72 -11.73
N TYR A 28 -1.85 7.84 -12.43
CA TYR A 28 -1.90 6.41 -12.17
C TYR A 28 -1.40 6.08 -10.75
N HIS A 29 -0.32 6.71 -10.30
CA HIS A 29 0.20 6.53 -8.93
C HIS A 29 -0.74 7.07 -7.86
N ARG A 30 -1.31 8.27 -8.06
CA ARG A 30 -2.38 8.82 -7.20
C ARG A 30 -3.56 7.86 -7.10
N HIS A 31 -3.99 7.29 -8.22
CA HIS A 31 -5.07 6.30 -8.24
C HIS A 31 -4.71 5.06 -7.41
N ARG A 32 -3.52 4.48 -7.62
CA ARG A 32 -3.06 3.32 -6.84
C ARG A 32 -3.03 3.60 -5.34
N TYR A 33 -2.45 4.72 -4.92
CA TYR A 33 -2.35 5.04 -3.50
C TYR A 33 -3.72 5.32 -2.88
N ARG A 34 -4.65 6.02 -3.55
CA ARG A 34 -6.04 6.13 -3.07
C ARG A 34 -6.73 4.78 -2.90
N GLN A 35 -6.43 3.82 -3.78
CA GLN A 35 -6.98 2.47 -3.71
C GLN A 35 -6.21 1.55 -2.75
N GLY A 36 -5.09 1.97 -2.18
CA GLY A 36 -4.25 1.12 -1.33
C GLY A 36 -3.60 -0.05 -2.07
N VAL A 37 -3.23 0.14 -3.34
CA VAL A 37 -2.63 -0.90 -4.19
C VAL A 37 -1.12 -0.70 -4.29
N PRO A 38 -0.30 -1.52 -3.59
CA PRO A 38 1.14 -1.43 -3.66
C PRO A 38 1.68 -1.99 -4.99
N GLU A 39 2.64 -1.31 -5.60
CA GLU A 39 3.30 -1.73 -6.83
C GLU A 39 4.76 -1.23 -6.89
N GLY A 40 5.68 -2.15 -7.24
CA GLY A 40 7.11 -1.82 -7.39
C GLY A 40 7.90 -1.81 -6.08
N ILE A 41 9.21 -1.58 -6.21
CA ILE A 41 10.19 -1.76 -5.12
C ILE A 41 10.08 -0.74 -3.99
N LYS A 42 9.54 0.45 -4.25
CA LYS A 42 9.33 1.48 -3.22
C LYS A 42 8.21 1.08 -2.26
N ASP A 43 7.14 0.55 -2.83
CA ASP A 43 5.96 0.08 -2.10
C ASP A 43 6.26 -1.27 -1.40
N LEU A 44 7.04 -2.14 -2.08
CA LEU A 44 7.35 -3.52 -1.71
C LEU A 44 8.88 -3.76 -1.69
N PRO A 45 9.61 -3.25 -0.68
CA PRO A 45 11.05 -3.41 -0.60
C PRO A 45 11.47 -4.88 -0.50
N SER A 46 12.44 -5.27 -1.33
CA SER A 46 12.94 -6.64 -1.42
C SER A 46 13.51 -7.13 -0.08
N GLY A 47 13.15 -8.36 0.32
CA GLY A 47 13.59 -8.95 1.58
C GLY A 47 12.97 -8.35 2.86
N ILE A 48 12.19 -7.26 2.74
CA ILE A 48 11.57 -6.56 3.87
C ILE A 48 10.04 -6.71 3.83
N ALA A 49 9.42 -6.56 2.65
CA ALA A 49 7.97 -6.65 2.51
C ALA A 49 7.47 -8.09 2.75
N LEU A 50 6.55 -8.25 3.71
CA LEU A 50 5.90 -9.53 3.97
C LEU A 50 4.66 -9.68 3.09
N PRO A 51 4.48 -10.80 2.35
CA PRO A 51 3.40 -10.95 1.38
C PRO A 51 1.99 -10.71 1.94
N LEU A 52 1.69 -11.26 3.12
CA LEU A 52 0.36 -11.16 3.72
C LEU A 52 0.09 -9.80 4.37
N GLU A 53 1.13 -9.13 4.90
CA GLU A 53 1.05 -7.71 5.32
C GLU A 53 0.88 -6.79 4.10
N SER A 54 1.38 -7.20 2.94
CA SER A 54 1.25 -6.49 1.66
C SER A 54 -0.06 -6.77 0.92
N ASN A 55 -1.02 -7.42 1.59
CA ASN A 55 -2.35 -7.74 1.06
C ASN A 55 -2.36 -8.70 -0.15
N LEU A 56 -1.32 -9.52 -0.34
CA LEU A 56 -1.23 -10.44 -1.48
C LEU A 56 -2.43 -11.38 -1.59
N ALA A 57 -2.96 -11.84 -0.45
CA ALA A 57 -4.18 -12.64 -0.39
C ALA A 57 -5.43 -11.87 -0.87
N TYR A 58 -5.57 -10.59 -0.48
CA TYR A 58 -6.70 -9.77 -0.92
C TYR A 58 -6.61 -9.39 -2.40
N MET A 59 -5.40 -9.36 -2.96
CA MET A 59 -5.15 -9.08 -4.37
C MET A 59 -5.10 -10.35 -5.25
N ASN A 60 -5.59 -11.49 -4.75
CA ASN A 60 -5.61 -12.78 -5.47
C ASN A 60 -4.22 -13.27 -5.94
N GLY A 61 -3.14 -12.88 -5.25
CA GLY A 61 -1.76 -13.17 -5.64
C GLY A 61 -1.16 -14.43 -5.02
N ILE A 62 -1.95 -15.21 -4.28
CA ILE A 62 -1.48 -16.43 -3.61
C ILE A 62 -2.57 -17.50 -3.63
N SER A 63 -2.17 -18.74 -3.89
CA SER A 63 -3.01 -19.92 -3.70
C SER A 63 -2.50 -20.73 -2.51
N PHE A 64 -3.40 -21.08 -1.61
CA PHE A 64 -3.14 -21.96 -0.47
C PHE A 64 -3.40 -23.45 -0.79
N THR A 65 -3.90 -23.74 -1.99
CA THR A 65 -4.24 -25.09 -2.45
C THR A 65 -3.31 -25.62 -3.54
N LYS A 66 -2.37 -24.80 -4.03
CA LYS A 66 -1.38 -25.23 -5.02
C LYS A 66 -0.23 -26.03 -4.38
N GLY A 67 0.56 -26.69 -5.23
CA GLY A 67 1.78 -27.38 -4.82
C GLY A 67 2.89 -26.47 -4.28
N CYS A 68 4.04 -27.07 -3.95
CA CYS A 68 5.11 -26.39 -3.22
C CYS A 68 5.72 -25.19 -3.97
N TYR A 69 6.03 -24.12 -3.23
CA TYR A 69 6.76 -22.95 -3.73
C TYR A 69 7.67 -22.36 -2.64
N ILE A 70 8.67 -21.56 -3.04
CA ILE A 70 9.62 -20.96 -2.11
C ILE A 70 8.92 -20.00 -1.14
N GLY A 71 9.18 -20.15 0.16
CA GLY A 71 8.58 -19.33 1.21
C GLY A 71 7.15 -19.73 1.60
N GLN A 72 6.63 -20.85 1.06
CA GLN A 72 5.29 -21.33 1.36
C GLN A 72 5.06 -21.60 2.84
N GLU A 73 6.00 -22.26 3.53
CA GLU A 73 5.77 -22.71 4.89
C GLU A 73 5.48 -21.54 5.85
N LEU A 74 6.30 -20.49 5.80
CA LEU A 74 6.07 -19.29 6.59
C LEU A 74 4.74 -18.63 6.22
N THR A 75 4.46 -18.51 4.93
CA THR A 75 3.25 -17.83 4.44
C THR A 75 1.98 -18.58 4.82
N ALA A 76 1.95 -19.89 4.65
CA ALA A 76 0.84 -20.75 5.04
C ALA A 76 0.63 -20.74 6.55
N ARG A 77 1.71 -20.82 7.34
CA ARG A 77 1.64 -20.74 8.80
C ARG A 77 1.02 -19.42 9.27
N THR A 78 1.48 -18.29 8.71
CA THR A 78 0.91 -16.97 9.04
C THR A 78 -0.56 -16.87 8.61
N HIS A 79 -0.96 -17.48 7.49
CA HIS A 79 -2.35 -17.48 7.05
C HIS A 79 -3.27 -18.32 7.95
N HIS A 80 -2.87 -19.54 8.31
CA HIS A 80 -3.74 -20.48 9.03
C HIS A 80 -3.72 -20.30 10.54
N MET A 81 -2.58 -19.90 11.11
CA MET A 81 -2.38 -19.82 12.56
C MET A 81 -2.14 -18.38 13.04
N GLY A 82 -1.83 -17.47 12.13
CA GLY A 82 -1.45 -16.10 12.45
C GLY A 82 -2.61 -15.13 12.37
N VAL A 83 -2.54 -14.10 13.23
CA VAL A 83 -3.33 -12.88 13.05
C VAL A 83 -2.47 -11.87 12.31
N ILE A 84 -2.89 -11.46 11.12
CA ILE A 84 -2.22 -10.37 10.38
C ILE A 84 -2.57 -9.05 11.07
N ARG A 85 -1.67 -8.57 11.94
CA ARG A 85 -1.88 -7.36 12.75
C ARG A 85 -1.53 -6.07 12.03
N LYS A 86 -0.66 -6.14 11.01
CA LYS A 86 -0.24 -5.00 10.20
C LYS A 86 -0.58 -5.23 8.74
N ARG A 87 -1.01 -4.19 8.05
CA ARG A 87 -1.25 -4.21 6.60
C ARG A 87 -0.76 -2.93 5.95
N LEU A 88 -0.42 -3.01 4.66
CA LEU A 88 -0.30 -1.83 3.82
C LEU A 88 -1.68 -1.21 3.64
N LEU A 89 -1.79 0.06 4.00
CA LEU A 89 -3.03 0.84 3.93
C LEU A 89 -2.79 2.14 3.18
N PRO A 90 -3.78 2.61 2.42
CA PRO A 90 -3.76 3.97 1.88
C PRO A 90 -3.74 4.97 3.03
N ILE A 91 -2.91 5.99 2.88
CA ILE A 91 -2.83 7.12 3.79
C ILE A 91 -2.97 8.44 3.04
N GLU A 92 -3.47 9.45 3.73
CA GLU A 92 -3.52 10.83 3.26
C GLU A 92 -2.93 11.74 4.34
N LEU A 93 -1.87 12.47 3.97
CA LEU A 93 -1.22 13.48 4.81
C LEU A 93 -2.08 14.75 4.83
N SER A 94 -2.10 15.47 5.96
CA SER A 94 -2.86 16.72 6.10
C SER A 94 -2.30 17.89 5.28
N SER A 95 -1.05 17.78 4.84
CA SER A 95 -0.36 18.77 4.02
C SER A 95 0.71 18.09 3.18
N PRO A 96 1.05 18.63 2.00
CA PRO A 96 2.18 18.14 1.22
C PRO A 96 3.47 18.21 2.02
N VAL A 97 4.30 17.18 1.91
CA VAL A 97 5.62 17.10 2.54
C VAL A 97 6.63 16.77 1.45
N PRO A 98 7.75 17.52 1.32
CA PRO A 98 8.78 17.19 0.34
C PRO A 98 9.31 15.79 0.57
N SER A 99 9.41 14.99 -0.49
CA SER A 99 9.75 13.56 -0.40
C SER A 99 11.09 13.30 0.32
N GLU A 100 12.06 14.18 0.13
CA GLU A 100 13.39 14.19 0.72
C GLU A 100 13.37 14.44 2.24
N SER A 101 12.28 15.01 2.76
CA SER A 101 12.09 15.24 4.20
C SER A 101 11.42 14.07 4.91
N ILE A 102 11.02 13.02 4.18
CA ILE A 102 10.46 11.78 4.75
C ILE A 102 11.56 10.71 4.72
N PRO A 103 12.16 10.35 5.86
CA PRO A 103 13.15 9.27 5.93
C PRO A 103 12.60 7.95 5.40
N GLU A 104 13.48 7.10 4.83
CA GLU A 104 13.06 5.76 4.41
C GLU A 104 12.50 4.98 5.60
N GLY A 105 11.25 4.56 5.47
CA GLY A 105 10.57 3.86 6.53
C GLY A 105 10.31 4.68 7.79
N ALA A 106 10.17 6.00 7.62
CA ALA A 106 9.75 6.94 8.64
C ALA A 106 8.62 6.39 9.52
N GLU A 107 8.77 6.59 10.82
CA GLU A 107 7.85 6.07 11.81
C GLU A 107 6.54 6.85 11.79
N ILE A 108 5.43 6.11 11.91
CA ILE A 108 4.11 6.65 12.16
C ILE A 108 3.74 6.32 13.59
N VAL A 109 3.35 7.33 14.35
CA VAL A 109 2.95 7.22 15.76
C VAL A 109 1.51 7.63 15.94
N SER A 110 0.85 7.07 16.97
CA SER A 110 -0.43 7.60 17.43
C SER A 110 -0.24 8.87 18.26
N GLU A 111 -1.33 9.56 18.57
CA GLU A 111 -1.36 10.73 19.45
C GLU A 111 -0.65 10.48 20.80
N SER A 112 -0.73 9.26 21.34
CA SER A 112 -0.05 8.85 22.58
C SER A 112 1.48 8.67 22.44
N GLY A 113 2.05 8.92 21.25
CA GLY A 113 3.46 8.72 20.92
C GLY A 113 3.87 7.27 20.68
N LYS A 114 2.93 6.32 20.71
CA LYS A 114 3.21 4.90 20.47
C LYS A 114 3.37 4.60 18.97
N SER A 115 4.32 3.73 18.65
CA SER A 115 4.54 3.27 17.27
C SER A 115 3.30 2.57 16.70
N ALA A 116 2.71 3.15 15.65
CA ALA A 116 1.54 2.66 14.94
C ALA A 116 1.90 2.01 13.59
N GLY A 117 3.07 2.33 13.03
CA GLY A 117 3.56 1.72 11.81
C GLY A 117 4.69 2.50 11.16
N LYS A 118 4.85 2.32 9.85
CA LYS A 118 5.88 2.99 9.08
C LYS A 118 5.39 3.38 7.69
N TYR A 119 5.70 4.60 7.28
CA TYR A 119 5.51 5.08 5.90
C TYR A 119 6.26 4.21 4.90
N ARG A 120 5.68 3.94 3.72
CA ARG A 120 6.37 3.23 2.63
C ARG A 120 6.71 4.16 1.47
N ALA A 121 5.70 4.71 0.83
CA ALA A 121 5.84 5.50 -0.39
C ALA A 121 4.56 6.31 -0.65
N GLY A 122 4.66 7.30 -1.53
CA GLY A 122 3.56 8.20 -1.85
C GLY A 122 3.89 9.21 -2.95
N VAL A 123 2.88 9.96 -3.36
CA VAL A 123 2.96 11.14 -4.23
C VAL A 123 2.02 12.21 -3.69
N ASP A 124 2.48 13.45 -3.66
CA ASP A 124 1.78 14.58 -3.03
C ASP A 124 1.42 14.27 -1.56
N GLN A 125 0.13 14.28 -1.22
CA GLN A 125 -0.39 13.94 0.10
C GLN A 125 -0.80 12.47 0.21
N LEU A 126 -0.79 11.72 -0.88
CA LEU A 126 -1.27 10.35 -0.92
C LEU A 126 -0.12 9.38 -0.77
N GLY A 127 -0.36 8.26 -0.12
CA GLY A 127 0.62 7.20 -0.07
C GLY A 127 0.09 5.89 0.49
N ILE A 128 1.02 5.02 0.81
CA ILE A 128 0.75 3.81 1.57
C ILE A 128 1.71 3.70 2.75
N ALA A 129 1.20 3.13 3.83
CA ALA A 129 1.97 2.85 5.03
C ALA A 129 1.67 1.44 5.54
N LEU A 130 2.68 0.82 6.13
CA LEU A 130 2.51 -0.41 6.88
C LEU A 130 2.05 -0.05 8.29
N LEU A 131 0.75 -0.21 8.57
CA LEU A 131 0.12 0.21 9.81
C LEU A 131 -0.47 -0.98 10.57
N ARG A 132 -0.49 -0.87 11.89
CA ARG A 132 -1.24 -1.76 12.77
C ARG A 132 -2.74 -1.51 12.57
N LEU A 133 -3.49 -2.58 12.32
CA LEU A 133 -4.94 -2.48 12.08
C LEU A 133 -5.70 -1.89 13.28
N ALA A 134 -5.20 -2.13 14.49
CA ALA A 134 -5.79 -1.59 15.71
C ALA A 134 -5.73 -0.05 15.80
N ASN A 135 -4.78 0.59 15.12
CA ASN A 135 -4.56 2.03 15.19
C ASN A 135 -5.16 2.80 14.00
N ILE A 136 -5.90 2.15 13.10
CA ILE A 136 -6.44 2.78 11.87
C ILE A 136 -7.32 3.99 12.16
N ASN A 137 -8.14 3.91 13.20
CA ASN A 137 -9.14 4.94 13.52
C ASN A 137 -8.61 5.99 14.52
N GLU A 138 -7.33 5.92 14.88
CA GLU A 138 -6.70 6.87 15.77
C GLU A 138 -6.11 8.04 14.97
N PRO A 139 -5.96 9.23 15.58
CA PRO A 139 -5.10 10.27 15.01
C PRO A 139 -3.66 9.76 14.88
N LEU A 140 -3.10 9.87 13.67
CA LEU A 140 -1.76 9.40 13.35
C LEU A 140 -0.88 10.56 12.89
N HIS A 141 0.41 10.46 13.21
CA HIS A 141 1.41 11.44 12.81
C HIS A 141 2.62 10.73 12.19
N LEU A 142 3.02 11.17 11.01
CA LEU A 142 4.27 10.77 10.37
C LEU A 142 5.39 11.66 10.88
N LYS A 143 6.46 11.04 11.40
CA LYS A 143 7.70 11.75 11.74
C LYS A 143 8.44 12.11 10.46
N VAL A 144 8.75 13.39 10.30
CA VAL A 144 9.56 13.92 9.19
C VAL A 144 10.89 14.44 9.75
N SER A 145 11.85 14.72 8.87
CA SER A 145 13.15 15.25 9.28
C SER A 145 13.03 16.57 10.08
N GLY A 146 13.93 16.77 11.05
CA GLY A 146 13.98 18.00 11.86
C GLY A 146 12.96 18.07 13.00
N ASP A 147 12.71 16.96 13.70
CA ASP A 147 11.77 16.83 14.83
C ASP A 147 10.33 17.30 14.56
N SER A 148 9.98 17.43 13.28
CA SER A 148 8.66 17.83 12.84
C SER A 148 7.78 16.60 12.57
N HIS A 149 6.48 16.82 12.59
CA HIS A 149 5.49 15.77 12.30
C HIS A 149 4.37 16.32 11.43
N VAL A 150 3.81 15.46 10.59
CA VAL A 150 2.63 15.77 9.78
C VAL A 150 1.51 14.81 10.17
N SER A 151 0.31 15.35 10.39
CA SER A 151 -0.87 14.53 10.66
C SER A 151 -1.28 13.76 9.41
N LEU A 152 -1.84 12.58 9.61
CA LEU A 152 -2.34 11.75 8.52
C LEU A 152 -3.56 10.96 8.94
N THR A 153 -4.31 10.52 7.94
CA THR A 153 -5.39 9.55 8.10
C THR A 153 -5.06 8.28 7.32
N ALA A 154 -5.57 7.15 7.80
CA ALA A 154 -5.54 5.88 7.08
C ALA A 154 -6.98 5.45 6.77
N SER A 155 -7.17 4.70 5.69
CA SER A 155 -8.51 4.18 5.35
C SER A 155 -8.45 2.72 4.93
N ILE A 156 -9.57 2.00 5.12
CA ILE A 156 -9.71 0.62 4.64
C ILE A 156 -10.21 0.68 3.19
N PRO A 157 -9.48 0.11 2.21
CA PRO A 157 -9.94 0.10 0.82
C PRO A 157 -11.28 -0.63 0.66
N LYS A 158 -12.20 -0.02 -0.09
CA LYS A 158 -13.57 -0.56 -0.30
C LYS A 158 -13.61 -1.93 -0.98
N TRP A 159 -12.56 -2.30 -1.71
CA TRP A 159 -12.45 -3.57 -2.43
C TRP A 159 -11.91 -4.70 -1.56
N TRP A 160 -11.45 -4.42 -0.34
CA TRP A 160 -11.06 -5.49 0.57
C TRP A 160 -12.26 -6.40 0.86
N PRO A 161 -12.04 -7.71 1.06
CA PRO A 161 -13.11 -8.60 1.48
C PRO A 161 -13.76 -8.03 2.74
N LYS A 162 -15.09 -8.00 2.77
CA LYS A 162 -15.81 -7.75 4.01
C LYS A 162 -15.43 -8.87 4.97
N LEU A 163 -15.04 -8.52 6.18
CA LEU A 163 -14.96 -9.51 7.24
C LEU A 163 -16.38 -10.03 7.42
N ASP A 164 -16.63 -11.28 7.03
CA ASP A 164 -17.87 -11.94 7.38
C ASP A 164 -18.01 -11.83 8.90
N SER A 165 -19.08 -11.18 9.35
CA SER A 165 -19.48 -11.19 10.74
C SER A 165 -19.79 -12.64 11.10
N LYS A 166 -18.78 -13.35 11.59
CA LYS A 166 -18.97 -14.59 12.34
C LYS A 166 -19.48 -14.27 13.72
#